data_AF-A0A3D2S6Q8-F1
#
_entry.id   AF-A0A3D2S6Q8-F1
#
_cell.length_a   1.000
_cell.length_b   1.000
_cell.length_c   1.000
_cell.angle_alpha   90.00
_cell.angle_beta   90.00
_cell.angle_gamma   90.00
#
_symmetry.space_group_name_H-M   'P 1'
#
loop_
_entity.id
_entity.type
_entity.pdbx_description
1 polymer ?
#
loop_
_entity_poly.entity_id
_entity_poly.type
_entity_poly.pdbx_seq_one_letter_code
_entity_poly.pdbx_strand_id
1 'polypeptide(L)'
;VDGPDIASYGANPPLFGTDFFQGPIKYIYDGTSIVDSVRLGMSAFLFYNNDFSVIGNPEVAAHFYGYLSGSWKDGSPFTFGGNGYGGSDPTPFMFPSDPSDATGWSECTEGNPPADRRYIQSSGPFRLEPGATNEVVVGAVWVRPPVSGGCQTTFEQISLADQKAQALFDADFDLIDGPDAPDVSIRELDGEIILSITNTGNSNNAGEKYEETDPIISSIASEDPSVEDTTYNFQ
;
A
#
# COMPACT_ATOMS: atom_id res chain seq x y z
N VAL A 1 12.17 -11.68 21.74
CA VAL A 1 11.00 -10.89 22.16
C VAL A 1 11.33 -9.44 21.93
N ASP A 2 11.18 -8.99 20.69
CA ASP A 2 11.16 -7.58 20.35
C ASP A 2 9.71 -7.11 20.53
N GLY A 3 9.34 -6.91 21.79
CA GLY A 3 8.10 -6.27 22.17
C GLY A 3 8.35 -4.80 22.55
N PRO A 4 7.30 -4.00 22.74
CA PRO A 4 7.37 -2.61 23.21
C PRO A 4 8.09 -2.44 24.57
N ASP A 5 8.42 -3.54 25.24
CA ASP A 5 9.09 -3.62 26.54
C ASP A 5 10.62 -3.39 26.44
N ILE A 6 11.19 -3.41 25.23
CA ILE A 6 12.56 -2.95 24.98
C ILE A 6 12.49 -1.44 24.73
N ALA A 7 13.17 -0.68 25.58
CA ALA A 7 13.20 0.80 25.65
C ALA A 7 13.69 1.54 24.38
N SER A 8 13.71 0.90 23.21
CA SER A 8 14.28 1.42 21.96
C SER A 8 13.27 2.20 21.09
N TYR A 9 11.97 1.93 21.20
CA TYR A 9 10.95 2.58 20.35
C TYR A 9 10.31 3.84 20.97
N GLY A 10 10.57 4.12 22.25
CA GLY A 10 10.01 5.29 22.94
C GLY A 10 8.51 5.17 23.24
N ALA A 11 7.87 6.31 23.58
CA ALA A 11 6.46 6.36 23.99
C ALA A 11 5.46 6.10 22.84
N ASN A 12 5.91 6.33 21.60
CA ASN A 12 5.11 6.19 20.39
C ASN A 12 5.83 5.22 19.44
N PRO A 13 5.65 3.89 19.60
CA PRO A 13 6.17 2.94 18.63
C PRO A 13 5.64 3.26 17.22
N PRO A 14 6.42 2.99 16.16
CA PRO A 14 5.99 3.26 14.80
C PRO A 14 4.77 2.40 14.42
N LEU A 15 3.90 2.95 13.60
CA LEU A 15 2.94 2.17 12.84
C LEU A 15 3.68 1.55 11.66
N PHE A 16 3.41 0.29 11.39
CA PHE A 16 4.01 -0.47 10.30
C PHE A 16 2.89 -1.16 9.51
N GLY A 17 2.98 -1.09 8.20
CA GLY A 17 2.01 -1.65 7.27
C GLY A 17 2.74 -2.30 6.09
N THR A 18 2.08 -3.28 5.49
CA THR A 18 2.55 -3.96 4.29
C THR A 18 1.45 -3.99 3.26
N ASP A 19 1.78 -3.56 2.04
CA ASP A 19 0.83 -3.47 0.93
C ASP A 19 1.36 -4.14 -0.34
N PHE A 20 0.46 -4.62 -1.19
CA PHE A 20 0.79 -5.14 -2.52
C PHE A 20 0.79 -4.00 -3.54
N PHE A 21 1.95 -3.37 -3.73
CA PHE A 21 2.14 -2.39 -4.82
C PHE A 21 1.87 -2.99 -6.20
N GLN A 22 2.23 -4.25 -6.37
CA GLN A 22 1.85 -5.03 -7.54
C GLN A 22 1.58 -6.47 -7.13
N GLY A 23 0.34 -6.91 -7.27
CA GLY A 23 -0.01 -8.31 -7.09
C GLY A 23 0.17 -9.16 -8.36
N PRO A 24 0.00 -10.48 -8.24
CA PRO A 24 0.27 -11.41 -9.32
C PRO A 24 -0.77 -11.34 -10.46
N ILE A 25 -0.34 -11.71 -11.66
CA ILE A 25 -1.23 -11.82 -12.83
C ILE A 25 -1.89 -13.20 -12.85
N LYS A 26 -3.23 -13.22 -12.92
CA LYS A 26 -4.03 -14.40 -13.20
C LYS A 26 -4.45 -14.41 -14.66
N TYR A 27 -3.91 -15.36 -15.42
CA TYR A 27 -4.35 -15.62 -16.78
C TYR A 27 -5.70 -16.36 -16.80
N ILE A 28 -6.58 -15.95 -17.70
CA ILE A 28 -7.88 -16.56 -17.98
C ILE A 28 -7.72 -17.40 -19.25
N TYR A 29 -8.15 -18.65 -19.20
CA TYR A 29 -7.95 -19.63 -20.25
C TYR A 29 -9.28 -20.04 -20.88
N ASP A 30 -9.29 -20.19 -22.20
CA ASP A 30 -10.27 -20.96 -22.95
C ASP A 30 -9.56 -22.23 -23.50
N GLY A 31 -9.83 -23.37 -22.85
CA GLY A 31 -9.08 -24.59 -23.07
C GLY A 31 -7.59 -24.44 -22.70
N THR A 32 -6.72 -24.42 -23.72
CA THR A 32 -5.27 -24.26 -23.55
C THR A 32 -4.76 -22.86 -23.89
N SER A 33 -5.61 -22.00 -24.47
CA SER A 33 -5.22 -20.66 -24.92
C SER A 33 -5.55 -19.63 -23.85
N ILE A 34 -4.62 -18.71 -23.61
CA ILE A 34 -4.87 -17.53 -22.79
C ILE A 34 -5.75 -16.57 -23.60
N VAL A 35 -6.87 -16.17 -23.03
CA VAL A 35 -7.82 -15.23 -23.66
C VAL A 35 -7.83 -13.86 -22.99
N ASP A 36 -7.42 -13.80 -21.72
CA ASP A 36 -7.39 -12.57 -20.94
C ASP A 36 -6.47 -12.72 -19.72
N SER A 37 -6.21 -11.64 -18.99
CA SER A 37 -5.46 -11.63 -17.75
C SER A 37 -5.95 -10.54 -16.80
N VAL A 38 -5.96 -10.83 -15.51
CA VAL A 38 -6.30 -9.86 -14.45
C VAL A 38 -5.20 -9.81 -13.41
N ARG A 39 -4.82 -8.60 -12.98
CA ARG A 39 -3.93 -8.41 -11.82
C ARG A 39 -4.73 -8.63 -10.54
N LEU A 40 -4.26 -9.52 -9.68
CA LEU A 40 -4.92 -9.82 -8.42
C LEU A 40 -4.39 -8.91 -7.31
N GLY A 41 -5.27 -8.39 -6.46
CA GLY A 41 -4.89 -7.83 -5.16
C GLY A 41 -4.75 -8.91 -4.09
N MET A 42 -4.77 -8.51 -2.82
CA MET A 42 -4.88 -9.46 -1.71
C MET A 42 -6.24 -10.18 -1.75
N SER A 43 -6.21 -11.50 -1.72
CA SER A 43 -7.40 -12.38 -1.72
C SER A 43 -7.78 -12.89 -0.33
N ALA A 44 -6.82 -12.92 0.61
CA ALA A 44 -7.06 -13.25 2.01
C ALA A 44 -6.00 -12.60 2.91
N PHE A 45 -6.42 -12.23 4.11
CA PHE A 45 -5.57 -11.77 5.20
C PHE A 45 -5.86 -12.60 6.44
N LEU A 46 -4.84 -13.29 6.93
CA LEU A 46 -4.90 -14.13 8.12
C LEU A 46 -4.00 -13.55 9.20
N PHE A 47 -4.45 -13.67 10.44
CA PHE A 47 -3.71 -13.38 11.65
C PHE A 47 -3.78 -14.57 12.60
N TYR A 48 -2.68 -14.92 13.27
CA TYR A 48 -2.63 -16.01 14.24
C TYR A 48 -1.55 -15.80 15.30
N ASN A 49 -1.68 -16.52 16.41
CA ASN A 49 -0.68 -16.49 17.48
C ASN A 49 0.47 -17.46 17.19
N ASN A 50 1.66 -17.09 17.66
CA ASN A 50 2.82 -17.97 17.71
C ASN A 50 2.68 -19.06 18.79
N ASP A 51 1.66 -19.90 18.66
CA ASP A 51 1.42 -21.10 19.46
C ASP A 51 1.17 -22.30 18.52
N PHE A 52 0.74 -23.45 19.05
CA PHE A 52 0.42 -24.63 18.23
C PHE A 52 -1.05 -25.07 18.39
N SER A 53 -1.93 -24.14 18.77
CA SER A 53 -3.38 -24.38 18.82
C SER A 53 -3.94 -24.65 17.42
N VAL A 54 -5.26 -24.90 17.33
CA VAL A 54 -5.98 -25.07 16.04
C VAL A 54 -5.85 -23.83 15.14
N ILE A 55 -5.69 -22.66 15.76
CA ILE A 55 -5.59 -21.35 15.10
C ILE A 55 -4.18 -20.76 15.23
N GLY A 56 -3.18 -21.59 15.55
CA GLY A 56 -1.79 -21.18 15.80
C GLY A 56 -0.88 -21.40 14.60
N ASN A 57 0.38 -21.75 14.84
CA ASN A 57 1.34 -22.05 13.79
C ASN A 57 0.92 -23.26 12.93
N PRO A 58 1.05 -23.16 11.60
CA PRO A 58 0.95 -24.30 10.70
C PRO A 58 2.14 -25.27 10.91
N GLU A 59 1.90 -26.56 10.67
CA GLU A 59 2.87 -27.63 10.99
C GLU A 59 3.06 -28.62 9.83
N VAL A 60 2.04 -28.79 9.00
CA VAL A 60 2.08 -29.67 7.83
C VAL A 60 1.58 -28.93 6.60
N ALA A 61 1.91 -29.42 5.40
CA ALA A 61 1.57 -28.78 4.13
C ALA A 61 0.09 -28.39 4.01
N ALA A 62 -0.82 -29.23 4.52
CA ALA A 62 -2.25 -28.93 4.53
C ALA A 62 -2.61 -27.68 5.36
N HIS A 63 -1.92 -27.46 6.50
CA HIS A 63 -2.13 -26.25 7.31
C HIS A 63 -1.67 -25.00 6.56
N PHE A 64 -0.46 -25.04 5.98
CA PHE A 64 0.07 -23.90 5.22
C PHE A 64 -0.82 -23.54 4.03
N TYR A 65 -1.24 -24.54 3.25
CA TYR A 65 -2.16 -24.32 2.13
C TYR A 65 -3.52 -23.81 2.61
N GLY A 66 -4.06 -24.41 3.68
CA GLY A 66 -5.31 -23.97 4.30
C GLY A 66 -5.27 -22.50 4.68
N TYR A 67 -4.16 -22.04 5.27
CA TYR A 67 -3.99 -20.65 5.68
C TYR A 67 -3.98 -19.70 4.48
N LEU A 68 -3.34 -20.10 3.38
CA LEU A 68 -3.34 -19.35 2.11
C LEU A 68 -4.71 -19.36 1.41
N SER A 69 -5.52 -20.40 1.64
CA SER A 69 -6.82 -20.61 0.96
C SER A 69 -8.05 -20.29 1.82
N GLY A 70 -7.88 -19.78 3.05
CA GLY A 70 -9.00 -19.31 3.89
C GLY A 70 -9.53 -20.30 4.95
N SER A 71 -8.71 -21.22 5.45
CA SER A 71 -9.12 -22.25 6.43
C SER A 71 -8.09 -22.50 7.53
N TRP A 72 -8.56 -22.81 8.73
CA TRP A 72 -7.76 -23.18 9.89
C TRP A 72 -7.19 -24.61 9.79
N LYS A 73 -6.36 -25.01 10.76
CA LYS A 73 -5.69 -26.34 10.76
C LYS A 73 -6.68 -27.51 10.79
N ASP A 74 -7.87 -27.30 11.36
CA ASP A 74 -8.95 -28.30 11.41
C ASP A 74 -9.84 -28.29 10.15
N GLY A 75 -9.55 -27.42 9.17
CA GLY A 75 -10.32 -27.26 7.94
C GLY A 75 -11.55 -26.36 8.07
N SER A 76 -11.83 -25.82 9.27
CA SER A 76 -12.88 -24.81 9.42
C SER A 76 -12.51 -23.51 8.70
N PRO A 77 -13.47 -22.78 8.12
CA PRO A 77 -13.18 -21.50 7.48
C PRO A 77 -12.83 -20.44 8.53
N PHE A 78 -12.13 -19.39 8.10
CA PHE A 78 -12.09 -18.14 8.85
C PHE A 78 -13.49 -17.53 8.91
N THR A 79 -13.90 -17.01 10.07
CA THR A 79 -15.25 -16.47 10.27
C THR A 79 -15.20 -15.07 10.85
N PHE A 80 -16.22 -14.26 10.58
CA PHE A 80 -16.34 -12.92 11.15
C PHE A 80 -16.52 -12.95 12.68
N GLY A 81 -15.91 -11.99 13.37
CA GLY A 81 -16.00 -11.78 14.81
C GLY A 81 -14.89 -12.47 15.63
N GLY A 82 -14.69 -12.01 16.86
CA GLY A 82 -13.73 -12.61 17.80
C GLY A 82 -12.31 -12.64 17.24
N ASN A 83 -11.68 -13.80 17.34
CA ASN A 83 -10.37 -14.11 16.76
C ASN A 83 -10.45 -14.83 15.40
N GLY A 84 -11.62 -14.80 14.76
CA GLY A 84 -11.84 -15.40 13.46
C GLY A 84 -12.11 -16.91 13.43
N TYR A 85 -12.42 -17.52 14.58
CA TYR A 85 -12.67 -18.96 14.71
C TYR A 85 -14.01 -19.27 15.39
N GLY A 86 -14.72 -20.28 14.87
CA GLY A 86 -15.94 -20.82 15.49
C GLY A 86 -17.23 -20.02 15.26
N GLY A 87 -17.20 -19.01 14.39
CA GLY A 87 -18.39 -18.25 13.97
C GLY A 87 -19.20 -18.95 12.88
N SER A 88 -20.26 -18.27 12.40
CA SER A 88 -21.13 -18.77 11.33
C SER A 88 -20.88 -18.15 9.96
N ASP A 89 -20.18 -17.01 9.92
CA ASP A 89 -20.14 -16.14 8.76
C ASP A 89 -18.72 -16.15 8.17
N PRO A 90 -18.43 -16.92 7.11
CA PRO A 90 -17.08 -17.04 6.58
C PRO A 90 -16.58 -15.74 5.97
N THR A 91 -15.30 -15.44 6.17
CA THR A 91 -14.65 -14.26 5.61
C THR A 91 -13.17 -14.55 5.32
N PRO A 92 -12.62 -14.16 4.16
CA PRO A 92 -11.21 -14.35 3.87
C PRO A 92 -10.30 -13.28 4.50
N PHE A 93 -10.87 -12.24 5.11
CA PHE A 93 -10.13 -11.14 5.73
C PHE A 93 -10.42 -11.07 7.22
N MET A 94 -9.37 -11.19 8.02
CA MET A 94 -9.43 -10.93 9.46
C MET A 94 -9.27 -9.44 9.73
N PHE A 95 -10.10 -8.91 10.64
CA PHE A 95 -10.03 -7.52 11.08
C PHE A 95 -10.03 -6.46 9.96
N PRO A 96 -10.99 -6.50 9.01
CA PRO A 96 -11.00 -5.61 7.85
C PRO A 96 -11.44 -4.18 8.17
N SER A 97 -11.98 -3.92 9.37
CA SER A 97 -12.46 -2.58 9.73
C SER A 97 -11.30 -1.68 10.17
N ASP A 98 -11.46 -0.37 9.98
CA ASP A 98 -10.56 0.62 10.56
C ASP A 98 -10.49 0.41 12.08
N PRO A 99 -9.29 0.23 12.67
CA PRO A 99 -9.18 0.00 14.11
C PRO A 99 -9.61 1.20 14.98
N SER A 100 -9.81 2.39 14.39
CA SER A 100 -10.41 3.55 15.05
C SER A 100 -11.94 3.53 15.08
N ASP A 101 -12.59 2.68 14.27
CA ASP A 101 -14.04 2.47 14.33
C ASP A 101 -14.39 1.54 15.50
N ALA A 102 -14.98 2.14 16.54
CA ALA A 102 -15.42 1.42 17.75
C ALA A 102 -16.53 0.38 17.49
N THR A 103 -17.17 0.41 16.32
CA THR A 103 -18.20 -0.55 15.91
C THR A 103 -17.68 -1.58 14.90
N GLY A 104 -16.47 -1.36 14.37
CA GLY A 104 -15.83 -2.22 13.40
C GLY A 104 -15.24 -3.49 14.02
N TRP A 105 -15.01 -4.51 13.18
CA TRP A 105 -14.30 -5.71 13.59
C TRP A 105 -12.80 -5.50 13.42
N SER A 106 -12.11 -5.30 14.55
CA SER A 106 -10.66 -5.10 14.62
C SER A 106 -10.07 -5.75 15.89
N GLU A 107 -8.75 -5.90 15.98
CA GLU A 107 -8.12 -6.39 17.23
C GLU A 107 -8.42 -5.44 18.42
N CYS A 108 -8.61 -4.15 18.13
CA CYS A 108 -8.88 -3.11 19.12
C CYS A 108 -10.26 -3.22 19.77
N THR A 109 -11.26 -3.75 19.05
CA THR A 109 -12.63 -3.86 19.54
C THR A 109 -12.93 -5.23 20.16
N GLU A 110 -12.24 -6.29 19.74
CA GLU A 110 -12.52 -7.67 20.15
C GLU A 110 -11.93 -8.06 21.52
N GLY A 111 -10.96 -7.30 22.04
CA GLY A 111 -10.38 -7.57 23.37
C GLY A 111 -9.62 -8.89 23.46
N ASN A 112 -9.05 -9.36 22.34
CA ASN A 112 -8.27 -10.59 22.27
C ASN A 112 -7.05 -10.52 23.22
N PRO A 113 -6.74 -11.57 24.01
CA PRO A 113 -5.59 -11.57 24.92
C PRO A 113 -4.28 -11.29 24.17
N PRO A 114 -3.41 -10.37 24.64
CA PRO A 114 -2.13 -10.08 24.00
C PRO A 114 -1.26 -11.32 23.84
N ALA A 115 -0.62 -11.48 22.69
CA ALA A 115 0.36 -12.55 22.42
C ALA A 115 1.30 -12.13 21.28
N ASP A 116 2.23 -13.03 20.92
CA ASP A 116 3.07 -12.90 19.73
C ASP A 116 2.21 -13.18 18.49
N ARG A 117 1.96 -12.12 17.71
CA ARG A 117 1.07 -12.12 16.54
C ARG A 117 1.85 -12.32 15.25
N ARG A 118 1.29 -13.13 14.35
CA ARG A 118 1.78 -13.36 13.00
C ARG A 118 0.66 -13.13 12.02
N TYR A 119 0.99 -12.72 10.81
CA TYR A 119 0.00 -12.60 9.75
C TYR A 119 0.52 -13.19 8.43
N ILE A 120 -0.42 -13.52 7.55
CA ILE A 120 -0.18 -14.00 6.19
C ILE A 120 -1.09 -13.21 5.26
N GLN A 121 -0.49 -12.67 4.20
CA GLN A 121 -1.19 -12.10 3.05
C GLN A 121 -1.15 -13.11 1.91
N SER A 122 -2.28 -13.37 1.27
CA SER A 122 -2.39 -14.31 0.14
C SER A 122 -3.04 -13.63 -1.05
N SER A 123 -2.53 -13.89 -2.25
CA SER A 123 -3.13 -13.47 -3.51
C SER A 123 -3.31 -14.67 -4.45
N GLY A 124 -4.55 -14.98 -4.77
CA GLY A 124 -4.90 -16.14 -5.58
C GLY A 124 -6.38 -16.54 -5.48
N PRO A 125 -6.72 -17.77 -5.90
CA PRO A 125 -5.87 -18.72 -6.61
C PRO A 125 -5.69 -18.33 -8.09
N PHE A 126 -4.53 -18.67 -8.63
CA PHE A 126 -4.24 -18.59 -10.07
C PHE A 126 -3.39 -19.78 -10.54
N ARG A 127 -3.43 -20.04 -11.84
CA ARG A 127 -2.60 -21.08 -12.47
C ARG A 127 -1.26 -20.48 -12.85
N LEU A 128 -0.17 -21.10 -12.39
CA LEU A 128 1.20 -20.79 -12.81
C LEU A 128 1.74 -21.94 -13.66
N GLU A 129 2.00 -21.68 -14.94
CA GLU A 129 2.52 -22.71 -15.85
C GLU A 129 4.01 -23.00 -15.58
N PRO A 130 4.50 -24.20 -15.91
CA PRO A 130 5.92 -24.51 -15.82
C PRO A 130 6.78 -23.50 -16.60
N GLY A 131 7.70 -22.83 -15.90
CA GLY A 131 8.58 -21.82 -16.47
C GLY A 131 7.97 -20.42 -16.61
N ALA A 132 6.69 -20.22 -16.26
CA ALA A 132 6.10 -18.89 -16.21
C ALA A 132 6.65 -18.09 -15.01
N THR A 133 6.86 -16.80 -15.22
CA THR A 133 7.25 -15.85 -14.18
C THR A 133 6.04 -15.00 -13.81
N ASN A 134 5.89 -14.73 -12.51
CA ASN A 134 4.90 -13.80 -12.01
C ASN A 134 5.61 -12.89 -11.01
N GLU A 135 5.46 -11.58 -11.18
CA GLU A 135 6.14 -10.59 -10.34
C GLU A 135 5.15 -10.03 -9.33
N VAL A 136 5.57 -10.06 -8.07
CA VAL A 136 4.83 -9.46 -6.96
C VAL A 136 5.75 -8.46 -6.29
N VAL A 137 5.28 -7.22 -6.15
CA VAL A 137 5.97 -6.15 -5.44
C VAL A 137 5.21 -5.86 -4.16
N VAL A 138 5.93 -5.87 -3.04
CA VAL A 138 5.37 -5.62 -1.71
C VAL A 138 6.03 -4.37 -1.15
N GLY A 139 5.21 -3.40 -0.77
CA GLY A 139 5.60 -2.22 -0.03
C GLY A 139 5.61 -2.49 1.47
N ALA A 140 6.59 -1.94 2.17
CA ALA A 140 6.62 -1.93 3.63
C ALA A 140 6.73 -0.46 4.08
N VAL A 141 5.65 0.04 4.66
CA VAL A 141 5.49 1.46 5.00
C VAL A 141 5.48 1.60 6.51
N TRP A 142 6.12 2.65 7.01
CA TRP A 142 6.09 2.97 8.43
C TRP A 142 6.00 4.46 8.66
N VAL A 143 5.30 4.84 9.73
CA VAL A 143 5.22 6.21 10.21
C VAL A 143 5.35 6.22 11.73
N ARG A 144 5.84 7.33 12.28
CA ARG A 144 5.81 7.55 13.72
C ARG A 144 4.60 8.39 14.08
N PRO A 145 3.60 7.84 14.79
CA PRO A 145 2.41 8.59 15.11
C PRO A 145 2.73 9.70 16.15
N PRO A 146 2.03 10.85 16.08
CA PRO A 146 2.27 11.98 16.97
C PRO A 146 1.77 11.72 18.39
N VAL A 147 0.79 10.83 18.55
CA VAL A 147 0.19 10.42 19.81
C VAL A 147 0.31 8.90 20.00
N SER A 148 0.19 8.46 21.25
CA SER A 148 0.34 7.08 21.78
C SER A 148 0.21 5.94 20.77
N GLY A 149 1.07 4.92 20.90
CA GLY A 149 0.98 3.69 20.11
C GLY A 149 -0.21 2.77 20.45
N GLY A 150 -0.41 1.74 19.64
CA GLY A 150 -1.49 0.76 19.79
C GLY A 150 -2.85 1.30 19.34
N CYS A 151 -3.93 0.77 19.90
CA CYS A 151 -5.32 1.10 19.54
C CYS A 151 -5.78 2.53 19.88
N GLN A 152 -4.92 3.37 20.45
CA GLN A 152 -5.23 4.77 20.78
C GLN A 152 -4.60 5.76 19.77
N THR A 153 -3.95 5.23 18.74
CA THR A 153 -3.31 6.00 17.68
C THR A 153 -4.31 6.38 16.58
N THR A 154 -3.88 7.22 15.63
CA THR A 154 -4.62 7.47 14.38
C THR A 154 -3.94 6.75 13.22
N PHE A 155 -4.71 6.09 12.36
CA PHE A 155 -4.21 5.32 11.21
C PHE A 155 -4.15 6.15 9.92
N GLU A 156 -4.63 7.39 9.95
CA GLU A 156 -4.64 8.31 8.81
C GLU A 156 -3.22 8.55 8.25
N GLN A 157 -2.23 8.76 9.12
CA GLN A 157 -0.86 9.03 8.67
C GLN A 157 -0.23 7.87 7.92
N ILE A 158 -0.47 6.62 8.36
CA ILE A 158 0.07 5.46 7.66
C ILE A 158 -0.67 5.24 6.34
N SER A 159 -1.98 5.49 6.29
CA SER A 159 -2.77 5.45 5.06
C SER A 159 -2.26 6.46 4.02
N LEU A 160 -2.02 7.71 4.43
CA LEU A 160 -1.44 8.73 3.53
C LEU A 160 -0.02 8.39 3.06
N ALA A 161 0.80 7.82 3.95
CA ALA A 161 2.15 7.40 3.59
C ALA A 161 2.13 6.23 2.60
N ASP A 162 1.19 5.31 2.75
CA ASP A 162 0.96 4.17 1.87
C ASP A 162 0.48 4.62 0.49
N GLN A 163 -0.57 5.46 0.42
CA GLN A 163 -1.04 6.07 -0.83
C GLN A 163 0.07 6.81 -1.57
N LYS A 164 0.90 7.58 -0.86
CA LYS A 164 2.06 8.25 -1.47
C LYS A 164 3.08 7.25 -2.02
N ALA A 165 3.33 6.15 -1.31
CA ALA A 165 4.30 5.15 -1.73
C ALA A 165 3.80 4.36 -2.94
N GLN A 166 2.51 4.00 -2.96
CA GLN A 166 1.83 3.43 -4.12
C GLN A 166 1.91 4.38 -5.32
N ALA A 167 1.58 5.66 -5.12
CA ALA A 167 1.61 6.66 -6.19
C ALA A 167 3.01 6.88 -6.77
N LEU A 168 4.05 6.86 -5.92
CA LEU A 168 5.44 6.87 -6.37
C LEU A 168 5.80 5.63 -7.18
N PHE A 169 5.31 4.45 -6.77
CA PHE A 169 5.54 3.21 -7.48
C PHE A 169 4.84 3.20 -8.85
N ASP A 170 3.58 3.63 -8.90
CA ASP A 170 2.80 3.74 -10.15
C ASP A 170 3.38 4.77 -11.13
N ALA A 171 4.03 5.81 -10.59
CA ALA A 171 4.75 6.81 -11.36
C ALA A 171 6.14 6.36 -11.83
N ASP A 172 6.54 5.10 -11.62
CA ASP A 172 7.90 4.62 -11.87
C ASP A 172 8.99 5.46 -11.15
N PHE A 173 8.62 6.10 -10.04
CA PHE A 173 9.42 7.10 -9.31
C PHE A 173 9.85 8.30 -10.17
N ASP A 174 9.15 8.54 -11.28
CA ASP A 174 9.29 9.73 -12.10
C ASP A 174 8.58 10.89 -11.41
N LEU A 175 9.29 11.99 -11.24
CA LEU A 175 8.81 13.17 -10.54
C LEU A 175 8.81 14.34 -11.51
N ILE A 176 8.02 15.37 -11.20
CA ILE A 176 8.01 16.60 -12.00
C ILE A 176 9.43 17.17 -12.16
N ASP A 177 9.81 17.46 -13.40
CA ASP A 177 11.16 17.94 -13.75
C ASP A 177 11.37 19.44 -13.43
N GLY A 178 10.27 20.16 -13.22
CA GLY A 178 10.25 21.62 -13.04
C GLY A 178 10.45 22.39 -14.34
N PRO A 179 10.35 23.74 -14.30
CA PRO A 179 10.44 24.58 -15.49
C PRO A 179 11.85 24.55 -16.09
N ASP A 180 11.91 24.45 -17.41
CA ASP A 180 13.13 24.60 -18.19
C ASP A 180 13.80 25.94 -17.91
N ALA A 181 15.14 25.93 -17.86
CA ALA A 181 15.91 27.14 -17.65
C ALA A 181 15.70 28.13 -18.81
N PRO A 182 15.54 29.44 -18.52
CA PRO A 182 15.40 30.44 -19.57
C PRO A 182 16.73 30.66 -20.30
N ASP A 183 16.63 31.01 -21.58
CA ASP A 183 17.77 31.57 -22.31
C ASP A 183 18.01 33.00 -21.86
N VAL A 184 19.26 33.32 -21.53
CA VAL A 184 19.70 34.67 -21.19
C VAL A 184 20.57 35.23 -22.31
N SER A 185 20.10 36.31 -22.93
CA SER A 185 20.90 37.10 -23.87
C SER A 185 21.31 38.43 -23.24
N ILE A 186 22.59 38.75 -23.37
CA ILE A 186 23.20 39.94 -22.75
C ILE A 186 23.52 40.94 -23.85
N ARG A 187 23.11 42.19 -23.64
CA ARG A 187 23.49 43.32 -24.49
C ARG A 187 24.10 44.42 -23.64
N GLU A 188 25.37 44.70 -23.88
CA GLU A 188 26.13 45.75 -23.21
C GLU A 188 25.89 47.12 -23.89
N LEU A 189 25.79 48.18 -23.08
CA LEU A 189 25.63 49.58 -23.47
C LEU A 189 26.58 50.46 -22.61
N ASP A 190 26.65 51.76 -22.90
CA ASP A 190 27.51 52.68 -22.12
C ASP A 190 26.95 52.88 -20.70
N GLY A 191 27.61 52.27 -19.71
CA GLY A 191 27.19 52.30 -18.31
C GLY A 191 25.99 51.41 -17.96
N GLU A 192 25.50 50.59 -18.91
CA GLU A 192 24.29 49.79 -18.74
C GLU A 192 24.47 48.37 -19.31
N ILE A 193 23.76 47.40 -18.75
CA ILE A 193 23.64 46.02 -19.27
C ILE A 193 22.16 45.70 -19.37
N ILE A 194 21.73 45.21 -20.53
CA ILE A 194 20.38 44.66 -20.72
C ILE A 194 20.49 43.13 -20.71
N LEU A 195 19.72 42.51 -19.84
CA LEU A 195 19.49 41.07 -19.81
C LEU A 195 18.11 40.81 -20.42
N SER A 196 18.06 40.02 -21.49
CA SER A 196 16.80 39.52 -22.05
C SER A 196 16.69 38.04 -21.71
N ILE A 197 15.69 37.72 -20.90
CA ILE A 197 15.40 36.38 -20.39
C ILE A 197 14.20 35.86 -21.18
N THR A 198 14.34 34.70 -21.83
CA THR A 198 13.29 34.16 -22.70
C THR A 198 13.16 32.65 -22.54
N ASN A 199 11.92 32.18 -22.37
CA ASN A 199 11.58 30.76 -22.47
C ASN A 199 11.25 30.45 -23.95
N THR A 200 11.99 29.55 -24.56
CA THR A 200 11.82 29.24 -25.99
C THR A 200 10.51 28.51 -26.26
N GLY A 201 10.03 28.50 -27.51
CA GLY A 201 8.79 27.80 -27.86
C GLY A 201 8.84 26.27 -27.70
N ASN A 202 10.01 25.69 -27.50
CA ASN A 202 10.19 24.27 -27.23
C ASN A 202 10.36 23.96 -25.74
N SER A 203 10.39 24.97 -24.87
CA SER A 203 10.52 24.75 -23.43
C SER A 203 9.18 24.39 -22.79
N ASN A 204 9.21 23.62 -21.71
CA ASN A 204 8.02 23.21 -20.96
C ASN A 204 7.31 24.37 -20.20
N ASN A 205 7.86 25.59 -20.30
CA ASN A 205 7.39 26.80 -19.63
C ASN A 205 7.36 28.01 -20.59
N ALA A 206 7.17 27.79 -21.89
CA ALA A 206 7.15 28.83 -22.91
C ALA A 206 6.18 29.98 -22.55
N GLY A 207 6.70 31.21 -22.54
CA GLY A 207 5.92 32.38 -22.13
C GLY A 207 5.53 32.40 -20.65
N GLU A 208 6.35 31.79 -19.79
CA GLU A 208 6.13 31.68 -18.33
C GLU A 208 4.89 30.87 -17.95
N LYS A 209 4.49 29.94 -18.82
CA LYS A 209 3.32 29.06 -18.62
C LYS A 209 3.75 27.63 -18.37
N TYR A 210 4.43 27.40 -17.26
CA TYR A 210 4.71 26.03 -16.83
C TYR A 210 3.44 25.39 -16.29
N GLU A 211 3.06 24.24 -16.83
CA GLU A 211 1.99 23.39 -16.35
C GLU A 211 2.39 21.94 -16.63
N GLU A 212 2.49 21.12 -15.58
CA GLU A 212 2.85 19.71 -15.69
C GLU A 212 1.93 18.88 -14.80
N THR A 213 1.51 17.70 -15.26
CA THR A 213 0.74 16.77 -14.42
C THR A 213 1.66 16.15 -13.39
N ASP A 214 1.33 16.28 -12.11
CA ASP A 214 2.02 15.59 -11.02
C ASP A 214 1.56 14.11 -11.01
N PRO A 215 2.45 13.15 -11.32
CA PRO A 215 2.06 11.76 -11.43
C PRO A 215 1.66 11.15 -10.07
N ILE A 216 2.14 11.70 -8.96
CA ILE A 216 1.73 11.28 -7.61
C ILE A 216 0.29 11.72 -7.36
N ILE A 217 -0.03 12.99 -7.63
CA ILE A 217 -1.39 13.51 -7.44
C ILE A 217 -2.36 12.82 -8.41
N SER A 218 -1.92 12.54 -9.64
CA SER A 218 -2.72 11.81 -10.62
C SER A 218 -3.05 10.37 -10.18
N SER A 219 -2.08 9.65 -9.61
CA SER A 219 -2.32 8.33 -9.02
C SER A 219 -3.29 8.41 -7.83
N ILE A 220 -3.10 9.36 -6.91
CA ILE A 220 -4.03 9.56 -5.76
C ILE A 220 -5.45 9.90 -6.26
N ALA A 221 -5.59 10.78 -7.25
CA ALA A 221 -6.87 11.17 -7.83
C ALA A 221 -7.60 10.00 -8.52
N SER A 222 -6.86 8.98 -8.97
CA SER A 222 -7.46 7.77 -9.54
C SER A 222 -8.17 6.90 -8.49
N GLU A 223 -7.78 7.03 -7.21
CA GLU A 223 -8.36 6.32 -6.07
C GLU A 223 -9.34 7.20 -5.27
N ASP A 224 -9.13 8.52 -5.23
CA ASP A 224 -10.00 9.51 -4.58
C ASP A 224 -10.52 10.54 -5.59
N PRO A 225 -11.79 10.40 -6.06
CA PRO A 225 -12.40 11.33 -6.99
C PRO A 225 -12.60 12.76 -6.46
N SER A 226 -12.34 13.03 -5.17
CA SER A 226 -12.42 14.38 -4.60
C SER A 226 -11.22 15.26 -4.96
N VAL A 227 -10.14 14.67 -5.47
CA VAL A 227 -8.95 15.40 -5.97
C VAL A 227 -9.21 15.81 -7.41
N GLU A 228 -9.55 17.09 -7.63
CA GLU A 228 -9.92 17.61 -8.95
C GLU A 228 -8.74 18.19 -9.75
N ASP A 229 -7.68 18.63 -9.06
CA ASP A 229 -6.50 19.25 -9.69
C ASP A 229 -5.28 18.32 -9.53
N THR A 230 -4.70 17.97 -10.67
CA THR A 230 -3.52 17.09 -10.76
C THR A 230 -2.35 17.80 -11.41
N THR A 231 -2.48 19.07 -11.78
CA THR A 231 -1.41 19.83 -12.42
C THR A 231 -0.71 20.75 -11.44
N TYR A 232 0.61 20.86 -11.59
CA TYR A 232 1.43 21.81 -10.87
C TYR A 232 1.71 23.02 -11.76
N ASN A 233 1.47 24.21 -11.21
CA ASN A 233 1.80 25.49 -11.83
C ASN A 233 2.71 26.29 -10.87
N PHE A 234 3.80 26.87 -11.38
CA PHE A 234 4.58 27.85 -10.62
C PHE A 234 3.86 29.20 -10.69
N GLN A 235 3.28 29.65 -9.57
CA GLN A 235 2.74 31.02 -9.39
C GLN A 235 3.70 31.91 -8.60
#